data_AF-A0A1H2W8T1-F1
#
_entry.id   AF-A0A1H2W8T1-F1
#
_cell.length_a   1.000
_cell.length_b   1.000
_cell.length_c   1.000
_cell.angle_alpha   90.00
_cell.angle_beta   90.00
_cell.angle_gamma   90.00
#
_symmetry.space_group_name_H-M   'P 1'
#
loop_
_entity.id
_entity.type
_entity.pdbx_description
1 polymer ?
#
loop_
_entity_poly.entity_id
_entity_poly.type
_entity_poly.pdbx_seq_one_letter_code
_entity_poly.pdbx_strand_id
1 'polypeptide(L)'
;MLVLSFLLSYIAPLLPGEYILPSEQINVIALDTTDGKTSFYKQQGKAFIAYELAFRTEKTYTEHNAFNRPYKTYSAFWKSQNKPLSLKTISKNKILIYTKDIRPTLYSDFQGKVWTIKTEKSNLTDIFRFLNPSTIAWQALREGKEKGAFSYEIPTTQGTKYFFSNPTISRKREYYLYDFGVLTMDFGAGKRAYFYCPLIENPDVERDPPIYSFIPLEEQTLTFPYYGRLEAVATEVNYCIDLDHNPINSFLRVCEGGRCNLINHFGQRLLPKSYPYISTNDYIIIAKDSKDIDLYNGYHQKMNVGTVKAAHFYDKGVEVLNEHGVNYYNVFSQAVKEFPDTNIPMCGTGSWDYSLIKYKDTGYSLERTFGAYKHLLTDRSPDEEVQKLEAIKGNDNTAQVYLPVEKNGCKGLYIYNFTEGKDEKITGRELLPMAYDAIYYHATFNHQPFFYIEKEGKKGFYPPQKDPIYDHLEQVSASFYRFERDGIKGYLDGTSFNEIMTND
;
A
#
# COMPACT_ATOMS: atom_id res chain seq x y z
N MET A 1 -41.68 -12.72 42.41
CA MET A 1 -40.24 -12.43 42.27
C MET A 1 -39.56 -13.66 41.70
N LEU A 2 -39.31 -13.69 40.41
CA LEU A 2 -38.49 -14.71 39.76
C LEU A 2 -37.46 -13.96 38.92
N VAL A 3 -36.20 -14.22 39.26
CA VAL A 3 -35.01 -13.50 38.82
C VAL A 3 -34.78 -13.80 37.34
N LEU A 4 -34.98 -12.79 36.49
CA LEU A 4 -34.46 -12.76 35.13
C LEU A 4 -33.00 -12.33 35.24
N SER A 5 -32.05 -13.25 35.07
CA SER A 5 -30.63 -12.91 34.98
C SER A 5 -29.93 -13.88 34.05
N PHE A 6 -29.07 -13.29 33.21
CA PHE A 6 -28.09 -13.90 32.30
C PHE A 6 -28.57 -14.32 30.90
N LEU A 7 -28.41 -13.38 29.95
CA LEU A 7 -27.75 -13.61 28.65
C LEU A 7 -27.40 -12.26 28.01
N LEU A 8 -26.55 -11.48 28.68
CA LEU A 8 -25.70 -10.49 28.00
C LEU A 8 -24.40 -11.23 27.64
N SER A 9 -24.45 -12.00 26.55
CA SER A 9 -23.22 -12.39 25.86
C SER A 9 -22.58 -11.10 25.39
N TYR A 10 -21.42 -10.75 25.96
CA TYR A 10 -20.53 -9.73 25.42
C TYR A 10 -20.17 -10.13 23.98
N ILE A 11 -20.96 -9.67 23.00
CA ILE A 11 -20.55 -9.66 21.62
C ILE A 11 -19.51 -8.54 21.54
N ALA A 12 -18.24 -8.89 21.73
CA ALA A 12 -17.17 -8.00 21.33
C ALA A 12 -17.42 -7.65 19.85
N PRO A 13 -17.45 -6.36 19.47
CA PRO A 13 -17.62 -6.00 18.07
C PRO A 13 -16.49 -6.65 17.27
N LEU A 14 -16.84 -7.32 16.18
CA LEU A 14 -15.87 -7.88 15.26
C LEU A 14 -14.90 -6.79 14.82
N LEU A 15 -13.62 -7.13 14.74
CA LEU A 15 -12.63 -6.23 14.15
C LEU A 15 -12.97 -6.03 12.66
N PRO A 16 -12.77 -4.83 12.09
CA PRO A 16 -12.88 -4.63 10.65
C PRO A 16 -12.09 -5.67 9.87
N GLY A 17 -12.74 -6.29 8.90
CA GLY A 17 -12.18 -7.35 8.05
C GLY A 17 -12.17 -8.75 8.67
N GLU A 18 -12.54 -8.94 9.93
CA GLU A 18 -12.55 -10.28 10.53
C GLU A 18 -13.72 -11.11 9.98
N TYR A 19 -13.43 -12.32 9.49
CA TYR A 19 -14.45 -13.29 9.11
C TYR A 19 -14.41 -14.49 10.07
N ILE A 20 -15.51 -14.70 10.80
CA ILE A 20 -15.64 -15.79 11.79
C ILE A 20 -16.63 -16.84 11.30
N LEU A 21 -16.19 -18.09 11.25
CA LEU A 21 -17.01 -19.27 11.00
C LEU A 21 -17.34 -20.00 12.31
N PRO A 22 -18.61 -20.03 12.74
CA PRO A 22 -19.05 -20.83 13.88
C PRO A 22 -18.75 -22.32 13.66
N SER A 23 -17.99 -22.89 14.58
CA SER A 23 -17.40 -24.23 14.46
C SER A 23 -17.51 -25.07 15.73
N GLU A 24 -18.37 -24.68 16.68
CA GLU A 24 -18.61 -25.35 17.98
C GLU A 24 -19.00 -26.83 17.85
N GLN A 25 -19.62 -27.20 16.72
CA GLN A 25 -19.95 -28.59 16.40
C GLN A 25 -18.72 -29.47 16.12
N ILE A 26 -17.54 -28.88 15.88
CA ILE A 26 -16.30 -29.58 15.60
C ILE A 26 -15.56 -29.84 16.90
N ASN A 27 -15.28 -31.11 17.18
CA ASN A 27 -14.57 -31.53 18.39
C ASN A 27 -13.12 -31.91 18.10
N VAL A 28 -12.81 -32.33 16.88
CA VAL A 28 -11.49 -32.80 16.48
C VAL A 28 -11.12 -32.23 15.11
N ILE A 29 -9.91 -31.67 15.04
CA ILE A 29 -9.21 -31.34 13.82
C ILE A 29 -8.18 -32.46 13.61
N ALA A 30 -8.24 -33.15 12.47
CA ALA A 30 -7.23 -34.14 12.10
C ALA A 30 -6.36 -33.58 10.98
N LEU A 31 -5.06 -33.71 11.15
CA LEU A 31 -4.06 -33.18 10.24
C LEU A 31 -3.29 -34.34 9.64
N ASP A 32 -3.39 -34.48 8.32
CA ASP A 32 -2.69 -35.52 7.60
C ASP A 32 -1.19 -35.22 7.57
N THR A 33 -0.39 -36.17 8.05
CA THR A 33 1.06 -36.00 8.17
C THR A 33 1.79 -36.27 6.85
N THR A 34 1.08 -36.64 5.78
CA THR A 34 1.67 -36.94 4.46
C THR A 34 1.50 -35.81 3.45
N ASP A 35 0.34 -35.17 3.41
CA ASP A 35 0.03 -34.07 2.47
C ASP A 35 -0.36 -32.76 3.17
N GLY A 36 -0.49 -32.75 4.49
CA GLY A 36 -0.91 -31.58 5.27
C GLY A 36 -2.41 -31.27 5.20
N LYS A 37 -3.23 -32.15 4.61
CA LYS A 37 -4.67 -31.91 4.48
C LYS A 37 -5.34 -31.90 5.85
N THR A 38 -6.08 -30.82 6.12
CA THR A 38 -6.91 -30.71 7.32
C THR A 38 -8.27 -31.39 7.12
N SER A 39 -8.74 -32.11 8.13
CA SER A 39 -10.07 -32.73 8.19
C SER A 39 -10.76 -32.40 9.51
N PHE A 40 -12.07 -32.26 9.52
CA PHE A 40 -12.83 -31.81 10.69
C PHE A 40 -13.88 -32.85 11.10
N TYR A 41 -14.01 -33.09 12.39
CA TYR A 41 -14.93 -34.11 12.91
C TYR A 41 -15.70 -33.64 14.14
N LYS A 42 -16.98 -34.03 14.18
CA LYS A 42 -17.81 -34.02 15.38
C LYS A 42 -17.72 -35.39 16.05
N GLN A 43 -17.48 -35.40 17.36
CA GLN A 43 -17.48 -36.62 18.14
C GLN A 43 -18.89 -36.92 18.66
N GLN A 44 -19.36 -38.15 18.46
CA GLN A 44 -20.64 -38.66 18.96
C GLN A 44 -20.39 -39.98 19.68
N GLY A 45 -20.16 -39.91 21.00
CA GLY A 45 -19.72 -41.06 21.80
C GLY A 45 -18.36 -41.58 21.32
N LYS A 46 -18.32 -42.83 20.85
CA LYS A 46 -17.11 -43.48 20.29
C LYS A 46 -16.94 -43.27 18.77
N ALA A 47 -17.94 -42.71 18.10
CA ALA A 47 -17.92 -42.49 16.66
C ALA A 47 -17.62 -41.02 16.33
N PHE A 48 -17.17 -40.78 15.11
CA PHE A 48 -16.84 -39.46 14.57
C PHE A 48 -17.61 -39.23 13.27
N ILE A 49 -18.24 -38.08 13.13
CA ILE A 49 -18.90 -37.65 11.89
C ILE A 49 -18.00 -36.62 11.22
N ALA A 50 -17.62 -36.88 9.97
CA ALA A 50 -16.83 -35.94 9.19
C ALA A 50 -17.67 -34.73 8.75
N TYR A 51 -17.06 -33.56 8.83
CA TYR A 51 -17.59 -32.31 8.32
C TYR A 51 -16.64 -31.75 7.26
N GLU A 52 -17.21 -31.45 6.10
CA GLU A 52 -16.53 -30.80 4.98
C GLU A 52 -16.70 -29.29 5.14
N LEU A 53 -15.60 -28.56 5.00
CA LEU A 53 -15.61 -27.11 4.88
C LEU A 53 -15.88 -26.77 3.42
N ALA A 54 -17.03 -26.17 3.14
CA ALA A 54 -17.44 -25.78 1.81
C ALA A 54 -17.57 -24.26 1.71
N PHE A 55 -17.44 -23.76 0.49
CA PHE A 55 -17.59 -22.34 0.17
C PHE A 55 -18.70 -22.15 -0.86
N ARG A 56 -19.47 -21.08 -0.71
CA ARG A 56 -20.43 -20.64 -1.72
C ARG A 56 -20.12 -19.22 -2.14
N THR A 57 -20.27 -18.94 -3.43
CA THR A 57 -20.15 -17.58 -3.97
C THR A 57 -21.37 -16.77 -3.55
N GLU A 58 -21.13 -15.63 -2.90
CA GLU A 58 -22.17 -14.70 -2.47
C GLU A 58 -22.45 -13.65 -3.54
N LYS A 59 -21.39 -13.04 -4.09
CA LYS A 59 -21.49 -12.00 -5.11
C LYS A 59 -20.30 -12.03 -6.05
N THR A 60 -20.58 -11.82 -7.34
CA THR A 60 -19.59 -11.61 -8.39
C THR A 60 -19.57 -10.13 -8.75
N TYR A 61 -18.38 -9.57 -8.86
CA TYR A 61 -18.13 -8.17 -9.18
C TYR A 61 -17.61 -8.03 -10.62
N THR A 62 -17.79 -6.86 -11.19
CA THR A 62 -17.35 -6.53 -12.55
C THR A 62 -15.84 -6.29 -12.63
N GLU A 63 -15.23 -5.96 -11.51
CA GLU A 63 -13.81 -5.73 -11.33
C GLU A 63 -13.07 -7.07 -11.47
N HIS A 64 -11.93 -7.04 -12.15
CA HIS A 64 -11.12 -8.23 -12.40
C HIS A 64 -9.80 -8.16 -11.63
N ASN A 65 -9.29 -9.31 -11.21
CA ASN A 65 -7.95 -9.43 -10.62
C ASN A 65 -6.85 -9.36 -11.69
N ALA A 66 -5.58 -9.41 -11.28
CA ALA A 66 -4.43 -9.37 -12.19
C ALA A 66 -4.40 -10.48 -13.26
N PHE A 67 -5.15 -11.57 -13.06
CA PHE A 67 -5.30 -12.68 -14.01
C PHE A 67 -6.54 -12.54 -14.90
N ASN A 68 -7.14 -11.35 -14.94
CA ASN A 68 -8.36 -11.06 -15.69
C ASN A 68 -9.53 -11.99 -15.33
N ARG A 69 -9.69 -12.30 -14.03
CA ARG A 69 -10.84 -13.05 -13.51
C ARG A 69 -11.73 -12.15 -12.66
N PRO A 70 -13.06 -12.28 -12.73
CA PRO A 70 -13.96 -11.44 -11.96
C PRO A 70 -13.75 -11.68 -10.46
N TYR A 71 -13.74 -10.59 -9.69
CA TYR A 71 -13.66 -10.68 -8.25
C TYR A 71 -14.96 -11.29 -7.70
N LYS A 72 -14.82 -12.17 -6.72
CA LYS A 72 -15.93 -12.89 -6.09
C LYS A 72 -15.77 -12.82 -4.58
N THR A 73 -16.91 -12.75 -3.90
CA THR A 73 -16.98 -12.90 -2.45
C THR A 73 -17.61 -14.23 -2.09
N TYR A 74 -17.19 -14.79 -0.95
CA TYR A 74 -17.56 -16.13 -0.52
C TYR A 74 -18.07 -16.15 0.90
N SER A 75 -18.88 -17.14 1.24
CA SER A 75 -19.09 -17.55 2.63
C SER A 75 -18.72 -19.01 2.80
N ALA A 76 -18.13 -19.31 3.96
CA ALA A 76 -17.78 -20.64 4.38
C ALA A 76 -18.94 -21.27 5.18
N PHE A 77 -19.14 -22.57 5.01
CA PHE A 77 -20.13 -23.32 5.78
C PHE A 77 -19.72 -24.78 5.94
N TRP A 78 -20.33 -25.43 6.93
CA TRP A 78 -20.05 -26.83 7.26
C TRP A 78 -21.07 -27.77 6.64
N LYS A 79 -20.59 -28.80 5.93
CA LYS A 79 -21.43 -29.84 5.34
C LYS A 79 -21.14 -31.19 6.01
N SER A 80 -22.14 -31.75 6.70
CA SER A 80 -21.99 -33.06 7.33
C SER A 80 -21.99 -34.18 6.29
N GLN A 81 -21.09 -35.15 6.45
CA GLN A 81 -21.03 -36.33 5.59
C GLN A 81 -21.92 -37.48 6.09
N ASN A 82 -22.62 -37.31 7.22
CA ASN A 82 -23.57 -38.27 7.84
C ASN A 82 -23.08 -39.72 7.94
N LYS A 83 -21.76 -39.95 7.87
CA LYS A 83 -21.14 -41.27 7.92
C LYS A 83 -20.32 -41.40 9.21
N PRO A 84 -20.68 -42.33 10.11
CA PRO A 84 -19.90 -42.59 11.31
C PRO A 84 -18.57 -43.25 10.98
N LEU A 85 -17.50 -42.74 11.58
CA LEU A 85 -16.12 -43.20 11.45
C LEU A 85 -15.58 -43.60 12.82
N SER A 86 -14.64 -44.54 12.83
CA SER A 86 -13.95 -44.98 14.04
C SER A 86 -12.73 -44.10 14.34
N LEU A 87 -12.27 -44.08 15.60
CA LEU A 87 -11.01 -43.42 15.97
C LEU A 87 -9.84 -43.90 15.11
N LYS A 88 -9.72 -45.23 14.92
CA LYS A 88 -8.69 -45.85 14.08
C LYS A 88 -8.71 -45.33 12.64
N THR A 89 -9.88 -45.01 12.12
CA THR A 89 -10.03 -44.46 10.77
C THR A 89 -9.52 -43.03 10.70
N ILE A 90 -9.90 -42.19 11.65
CA ILE A 90 -9.55 -40.75 11.62
C ILE A 90 -8.11 -40.47 12.07
N SER A 91 -7.49 -41.37 12.84
CA SER A 91 -6.11 -41.24 13.34
C SER A 91 -5.06 -41.81 12.39
N LYS A 92 -5.46 -42.49 11.30
CA LYS A 92 -4.51 -43.14 10.39
C LYS A 92 -3.68 -42.08 9.68
N ASN A 93 -2.36 -42.07 9.93
CA ASN A 93 -1.40 -41.08 9.39
C ASN A 93 -1.79 -39.63 9.71
N LYS A 94 -2.49 -39.43 10.84
CA LYS A 94 -3.06 -38.13 11.19
C LYS A 94 -2.75 -37.78 12.63
N ILE A 95 -2.41 -36.51 12.87
CA ILE A 95 -2.37 -35.93 14.20
C ILE A 95 -3.77 -35.42 14.53
N LEU A 96 -4.28 -35.80 15.70
CA LEU A 96 -5.58 -35.37 16.19
C LEU A 96 -5.40 -34.24 17.19
N ILE A 97 -6.02 -33.11 16.92
CA ILE A 97 -6.12 -31.98 17.81
C ILE A 97 -7.55 -31.88 18.28
N TYR A 98 -7.78 -32.03 19.58
CA TYR A 98 -9.10 -31.80 20.15
C TYR A 98 -9.29 -30.30 20.36
N THR A 99 -10.43 -29.77 19.91
CA THR A 99 -10.70 -28.31 19.96
C THR A 99 -10.78 -27.78 21.39
N LYS A 100 -11.04 -28.65 22.37
CA LYS A 100 -10.95 -28.33 23.80
C LYS A 100 -9.53 -27.99 24.27
N ASP A 101 -8.49 -28.42 23.56
CA ASP A 101 -7.08 -28.18 23.93
C ASP A 101 -6.53 -26.91 23.26
N ILE A 102 -7.34 -26.25 22.41
CA ILE A 102 -7.05 -24.93 21.87
C ILE A 102 -7.23 -23.91 23.00
N ARG A 103 -6.24 -23.03 23.16
CA ARG A 103 -6.32 -21.96 24.16
C ARG A 103 -7.17 -20.80 23.64
N PRO A 104 -7.91 -20.08 24.51
CA PRO A 104 -8.64 -18.88 24.10
C PRO A 104 -7.70 -17.81 23.54
N THR A 105 -8.03 -17.25 22.37
CA THR A 105 -7.22 -16.19 21.73
C THR A 105 -8.10 -15.23 20.92
N LEU A 106 -7.57 -14.04 20.68
CA LEU A 106 -8.09 -13.07 19.72
C LEU A 106 -7.07 -12.86 18.60
N TYR A 107 -7.51 -12.41 17.42
CA TYR A 107 -6.58 -12.10 16.32
C TYR A 107 -5.56 -11.03 16.74
N SER A 108 -5.98 -10.06 17.56
CA SER A 108 -5.13 -9.00 18.11
C SER A 108 -3.93 -9.52 18.91
N ASP A 109 -3.97 -10.75 19.42
CA ASP A 109 -2.85 -11.36 20.14
C ASP A 109 -1.66 -11.67 19.22
N PHE A 110 -1.92 -11.73 17.91
CA PHE A 110 -0.96 -12.07 16.84
C PHE A 110 -0.66 -10.91 15.91
N GLN A 111 -1.55 -9.92 15.79
CA GLN A 111 -1.41 -8.82 14.83
C GLN A 111 -0.09 -8.05 15.01
N GLY A 112 0.61 -7.82 13.89
CA GLY A 112 1.91 -7.16 13.87
C GLY A 112 3.09 -8.05 14.27
N LYS A 113 2.85 -9.28 14.75
CA LYS A 113 3.91 -10.24 15.09
C LYS A 113 4.34 -11.06 13.88
N VAL A 114 5.61 -11.48 13.92
CA VAL A 114 6.23 -12.31 12.89
C VAL A 114 6.55 -13.67 13.46
N TRP A 115 6.15 -14.72 12.75
CA TRP A 115 6.33 -16.10 13.15
C TRP A 115 7.19 -16.84 12.13
N THR A 116 8.12 -17.66 12.60
CA THR A 116 8.92 -18.51 11.71
C THR A 116 8.78 -19.98 11.97
N ILE A 117 8.84 -20.76 10.90
CA ILE A 117 8.96 -22.20 10.91
C ILE A 117 10.27 -22.56 10.23
N LYS A 118 11.17 -23.22 10.96
CA LYS A 118 12.41 -23.74 10.40
C LYS A 118 12.32 -25.26 10.35
N THR A 119 12.47 -25.83 9.16
CA THR A 119 12.50 -27.29 9.00
C THR A 119 13.92 -27.79 9.24
N GLU A 120 14.13 -28.81 10.07
CA GLU A 120 15.47 -29.38 10.33
C GLU A 120 16.10 -29.95 9.06
N LYS A 121 15.27 -30.41 8.12
CA LYS A 121 15.68 -31.09 6.87
C LYS A 121 15.73 -30.17 5.65
N SER A 122 15.47 -28.87 5.80
CA SER A 122 15.40 -27.93 4.69
C SER A 122 16.23 -26.68 4.98
N ASN A 123 16.86 -26.14 3.95
CA ASN A 123 17.41 -24.80 4.02
C ASN A 123 16.34 -23.72 3.82
N LEU A 124 15.07 -24.02 4.12
CA LEU A 124 13.95 -23.09 3.97
C LEU A 124 13.43 -22.73 5.35
N THR A 125 13.21 -21.45 5.58
CA THR A 125 12.50 -20.90 6.74
C THR A 125 11.25 -20.20 6.24
N ASP A 126 10.08 -20.69 6.64
CA ASP A 126 8.81 -20.04 6.34
C ASP A 126 8.56 -18.93 7.36
N ILE A 127 8.11 -17.78 6.89
CA ILE A 127 7.79 -16.62 7.71
C ILE A 127 6.34 -16.22 7.49
N PHE A 128 5.57 -16.12 8.57
CA PHE A 128 4.18 -15.69 8.58
C PHE A 128 4.03 -14.37 9.32
N ARG A 129 3.24 -13.46 8.76
CA ARG A 129 2.94 -12.16 9.36
C ARG A 129 1.45 -11.95 9.41
N PHE A 130 0.95 -11.74 10.63
CA PHE A 130 -0.45 -11.41 10.86
C PHE A 130 -0.61 -9.91 10.66
N LEU A 131 -0.96 -9.51 9.44
CA LEU A 131 -1.03 -8.10 9.08
C LEU A 131 -2.31 -7.47 9.64
N ASN A 132 -3.44 -8.02 9.27
CA ASN A 132 -4.75 -7.55 9.72
C ASN A 132 -5.75 -8.74 9.70
N PRO A 133 -6.92 -8.62 10.34
CA PRO A 133 -7.88 -9.72 10.44
C PRO A 133 -8.35 -10.35 9.12
N SER A 134 -8.04 -9.73 7.97
CA SER A 134 -8.29 -10.28 6.64
C SER A 134 -7.08 -10.89 5.94
N THR A 135 -5.86 -10.53 6.34
CA THR A 135 -4.66 -10.87 5.57
C THR A 135 -3.54 -11.41 6.46
N ILE A 136 -3.01 -12.57 6.06
CA ILE A 136 -1.72 -13.08 6.52
C ILE A 136 -0.77 -13.11 5.33
N ALA A 137 0.40 -12.51 5.48
CA ALA A 137 1.45 -12.62 4.48
C ALA A 137 2.39 -13.78 4.82
N TRP A 138 2.69 -14.60 3.81
CA TRP A 138 3.70 -15.65 3.89
C TRP A 138 4.89 -15.34 3.00
N GLN A 139 6.07 -15.69 3.51
CA GLN A 139 7.34 -15.55 2.83
C GLN A 139 8.22 -16.76 3.12
N ALA A 140 8.70 -17.43 2.09
CA ALA A 140 9.75 -18.43 2.23
C ALA A 140 11.15 -17.78 2.11
N LEU A 141 12.04 -18.05 3.06
CA LEU A 141 13.45 -17.68 2.99
C LEU A 141 14.30 -18.92 2.76
N ARG A 142 15.12 -18.91 1.70
CA ARG A 142 16.10 -19.97 1.45
C ARG A 142 17.48 -19.56 1.98
N GLU A 143 18.01 -20.32 2.94
CA GLU A 143 19.37 -20.19 3.44
C GLU A 143 20.36 -20.65 2.35
N GLY A 144 21.02 -19.69 1.70
CA GLY A 144 22.21 -19.89 0.85
C GLY A 144 23.52 -20.00 1.65
N LYS A 145 24.68 -19.95 0.97
CA LYS A 145 26.01 -19.96 1.63
C LYS A 145 26.59 -18.54 1.88
N GLU A 146 25.99 -17.51 1.30
CA GLU A 146 26.49 -16.12 1.39
C GLU A 146 25.84 -15.38 2.57
N LYS A 147 26.63 -14.89 3.52
CA LYS A 147 26.13 -14.13 4.68
C LYS A 147 25.91 -12.66 4.28
N GLY A 148 24.70 -12.13 4.49
CA GLY A 148 24.42 -10.69 4.40
C GLY A 148 23.64 -10.21 5.62
N ALA A 149 24.01 -9.07 6.19
CA ALA A 149 23.19 -8.37 7.16
C ALA A 149 22.26 -7.40 6.42
N PHE A 150 20.99 -7.33 6.82
CA PHE A 150 20.11 -6.22 6.45
C PHE A 150 19.88 -5.38 7.70
N SER A 151 20.27 -4.12 7.62
CA SER A 151 19.88 -3.07 8.55
C SER A 151 19.05 -2.08 7.75
N TYR A 152 17.87 -1.74 8.24
CA TYR A 152 17.24 -0.50 7.81
C TYR A 152 17.17 0.44 9.01
N GLU A 153 17.42 1.71 8.72
CA GLU A 153 17.42 2.79 9.69
C GLU A 153 16.15 3.60 9.46
N ILE A 154 15.34 3.76 10.50
CA ILE A 154 14.22 4.70 10.46
C ILE A 154 14.63 5.91 11.30
N PRO A 155 14.91 7.07 10.67
CA PRO A 155 15.08 8.31 11.41
C PRO A 155 13.73 8.73 12.02
N THR A 156 13.59 8.57 13.34
CA THR A 156 12.40 9.03 14.07
C THR A 156 12.66 10.37 14.76
N THR A 157 11.59 11.03 15.20
CA THR A 157 11.71 12.26 16.01
C THR A 157 12.49 12.05 17.31
N GLN A 158 12.52 10.82 17.85
CA GLN A 158 13.23 10.43 19.07
C GLN A 158 14.65 9.88 18.82
N GLY A 159 15.13 9.90 17.57
CA GLY A 159 16.43 9.35 17.16
C GLY A 159 16.29 8.26 16.09
N THR A 160 17.42 7.82 15.54
CA THR A 160 17.45 6.74 14.54
C THR A 160 17.16 5.41 15.21
N LYS A 161 16.06 4.76 14.79
CA LYS A 161 15.79 3.37 15.17
C LYS A 161 16.48 2.45 14.19
N TYR A 162 17.41 1.65 14.71
CA TYR A 162 18.09 0.63 13.94
C TYR A 162 17.31 -0.68 14.03
N PHE A 163 16.87 -1.18 12.89
CA PHE A 163 16.27 -2.50 12.80
C PHE A 163 17.29 -3.43 12.16
N PHE A 164 17.93 -4.23 13.02
CA PHE A 164 18.89 -5.23 12.58
C PHE A 164 18.16 -6.55 12.39
N SER A 165 18.26 -7.14 11.19
CA SER A 165 17.98 -8.57 11.04
C SER A 165 19.12 -9.34 11.69
N ASN A 166 18.97 -9.74 12.95
CA ASN A 166 19.90 -10.67 13.61
C ASN A 166 19.13 -11.97 13.88
N PRO A 167 19.58 -13.13 13.38
CA PRO A 167 20.89 -13.41 12.78
C PRO A 167 21.05 -12.98 11.31
N THR A 168 22.31 -12.78 10.91
CA THR A 168 22.80 -12.53 9.54
C THR A 168 22.24 -13.59 8.58
N ILE A 169 21.45 -13.19 7.57
CA ILE A 169 20.73 -14.13 6.70
C ILE A 169 21.50 -14.37 5.39
N SER A 170 21.75 -15.65 5.10
CA SER A 170 21.51 -16.32 3.81
C SER A 170 21.10 -15.54 2.55
N ARG A 171 21.98 -14.91 1.76
CA ARG A 171 21.61 -14.36 0.43
C ARG A 171 21.43 -15.47 -0.63
N LYS A 172 20.18 -15.93 -0.79
CA LYS A 172 19.57 -16.21 -2.11
C LYS A 172 18.05 -16.19 -1.94
N ARG A 173 17.44 -15.01 -2.09
CA ARG A 173 15.98 -14.82 -1.98
C ARG A 173 15.32 -15.31 -3.27
N GLU A 174 14.70 -16.48 -3.23
CA GLU A 174 13.65 -16.86 -4.19
C GLU A 174 12.33 -16.44 -3.55
N TYR A 175 11.70 -15.41 -4.08
CA TYR A 175 10.47 -14.86 -3.51
C TYR A 175 9.26 -15.64 -4.01
N TYR A 176 8.54 -16.24 -3.08
CA TYR A 176 7.12 -16.55 -3.26
C TYR A 176 6.39 -15.75 -2.18
N LEU A 177 5.72 -14.69 -2.59
CA LEU A 177 4.86 -13.90 -1.70
C LEU A 177 3.42 -14.24 -2.06
N TYR A 178 2.72 -14.75 -1.04
CA TYR A 178 1.29 -14.96 -1.11
C TYR A 178 0.67 -14.26 0.08
N ASP A 179 -0.27 -13.38 -0.25
CA ASP A 179 -1.25 -12.90 0.72
C ASP A 179 -2.38 -13.92 0.77
N PHE A 180 -2.72 -14.30 2.00
CA PHE A 180 -3.79 -15.23 2.25
C PHE A 180 -4.95 -14.54 2.97
N GLY A 181 -6.16 -14.81 2.49
CA GLY A 181 -7.38 -14.42 3.19
C GLY A 181 -7.51 -15.23 4.48
N VAL A 182 -7.88 -14.58 5.58
CA VAL A 182 -8.02 -15.23 6.90
C VAL A 182 -9.46 -15.69 7.15
N LEU A 183 -9.61 -16.97 7.47
CA LEU A 183 -10.81 -17.62 7.96
C LEU A 183 -10.63 -17.99 9.43
N THR A 184 -11.27 -17.24 10.34
CA THR A 184 -11.23 -17.55 11.77
C THR A 184 -12.30 -18.58 12.09
N MET A 185 -11.92 -19.73 12.63
CA MET A 185 -12.87 -20.73 13.14
C MET A 185 -13.06 -20.56 14.64
N ASP A 186 -14.30 -20.34 15.07
CA ASP A 186 -14.65 -20.22 16.49
C ASP A 186 -15.26 -21.51 17.01
N PHE A 187 -14.55 -22.18 17.93
CA PHE A 187 -14.98 -23.43 18.55
C PHE A 187 -15.74 -23.21 19.87
N GLY A 188 -16.07 -21.96 20.19
CA GLY A 188 -16.74 -21.57 21.42
C GLY A 188 -15.76 -21.26 22.56
N ALA A 189 -16.27 -20.57 23.59
CA ALA A 189 -15.48 -20.16 24.76
C ALA A 189 -14.17 -19.39 24.43
N GLY A 190 -14.18 -18.63 23.33
CA GLY A 190 -13.02 -17.86 22.86
C GLY A 190 -11.91 -18.70 22.20
N LYS A 191 -12.11 -20.01 22.02
CA LYS A 191 -11.14 -20.91 21.40
C LYS A 191 -11.20 -20.79 19.89
N ARG A 192 -10.15 -20.20 19.31
CA ARG A 192 -10.09 -19.87 17.88
C ARG A 192 -8.88 -20.49 17.22
N ALA A 193 -9.05 -20.91 15.97
CA ALA A 193 -7.95 -21.23 15.07
C ALA A 193 -8.07 -20.40 13.80
N TYR A 194 -6.93 -20.03 13.23
CA TYR A 194 -6.85 -19.12 12.10
C TYR A 194 -6.41 -19.92 10.89
N PHE A 195 -7.35 -20.13 9.98
CA PHE A 195 -7.09 -20.77 8.70
C PHE A 195 -6.85 -19.70 7.66
N TYR A 196 -5.95 -19.96 6.71
CA TYR A 196 -5.65 -18.98 5.69
C TYR A 196 -5.65 -19.63 4.31
N CYS A 197 -6.24 -18.93 3.35
CA CYS A 197 -6.62 -19.47 2.05
C CYS A 197 -5.95 -18.67 0.91
N PRO A 198 -5.33 -19.33 -0.08
CA PRO A 198 -4.90 -18.70 -1.33
C PRO A 198 -6.13 -18.31 -2.14
N LEU A 199 -6.71 -17.15 -1.86
CA LEU A 199 -7.96 -16.73 -2.51
C LEU A 199 -7.70 -15.89 -3.78
N ILE A 200 -6.45 -15.51 -4.05
CA ILE A 200 -6.04 -14.86 -5.32
C ILE A 200 -6.09 -15.86 -6.48
N GLU A 201 -5.94 -17.16 -6.19
CA GLU A 201 -6.05 -18.26 -7.15
C GLU A 201 -7.22 -19.17 -6.77
N ASN A 202 -8.44 -18.69 -7.02
CA ASN A 202 -9.50 -19.54 -7.58
C ASN A 202 -10.11 -20.64 -6.66
N PRO A 203 -11.34 -20.48 -6.16
CA PRO A 203 -12.16 -21.62 -5.77
C PRO A 203 -12.91 -22.26 -6.96
N ASP A 204 -12.77 -21.76 -8.20
CA ASP A 204 -13.18 -22.51 -9.40
C ASP A 204 -12.12 -23.57 -9.82
N VAL A 205 -11.17 -23.91 -8.93
CA VAL A 205 -10.36 -25.13 -9.09
C VAL A 205 -11.23 -26.29 -8.63
N GLU A 206 -11.33 -27.36 -9.42
CA GLU A 206 -12.01 -28.63 -9.06
C GLU A 206 -11.43 -29.34 -7.81
N ARG A 207 -10.52 -28.69 -7.06
CA ARG A 207 -9.85 -29.22 -5.87
C ARG A 207 -9.97 -28.21 -4.74
N ASP A 208 -10.21 -28.72 -3.52
CA ASP A 208 -10.19 -27.95 -2.28
C ASP A 208 -8.95 -27.04 -2.25
N PRO A 209 -9.09 -25.71 -2.09
CA PRO A 209 -7.93 -24.85 -1.96
C PRO A 209 -7.12 -25.30 -0.74
N PRO A 210 -5.78 -25.38 -0.82
CA PRO A 210 -4.99 -25.79 0.33
C PRO A 210 -5.25 -24.81 1.48
N ILE A 211 -5.86 -25.33 2.55
CA ILE A 211 -6.19 -24.54 3.73
C ILE A 211 -5.05 -24.73 4.71
N TYR A 212 -4.30 -23.66 4.89
CA TYR A 212 -3.27 -23.61 5.92
C TYR A 212 -3.91 -23.29 7.26
N SER A 213 -3.21 -23.61 8.35
CA SER A 213 -3.75 -23.40 9.69
C SER A 213 -2.71 -22.85 10.65
N PHE A 214 -3.19 -22.05 11.59
CA PHE A 214 -2.46 -21.57 12.76
C PHE A 214 -3.35 -21.86 13.97
N ILE A 215 -2.93 -22.83 14.77
CA ILE A 215 -3.72 -23.43 15.85
C ILE A 215 -2.99 -23.17 17.18
N PRO A 216 -3.47 -22.22 17.99
CA PRO A 216 -2.87 -21.92 19.28
C PRO A 216 -3.32 -22.96 20.33
N LEU A 217 -2.41 -23.85 20.73
CA LEU A 217 -2.59 -24.75 21.87
C LEU A 217 -2.02 -24.11 23.14
N GLU A 218 -2.28 -24.72 24.30
CA GLU A 218 -1.80 -24.22 25.60
C GLU A 218 -0.27 -24.07 25.66
N GLU A 219 0.48 -25.08 25.21
CA GLU A 219 1.96 -25.11 25.33
C GLU A 219 2.69 -24.69 24.05
N GLN A 220 2.01 -24.70 22.90
CA GLN A 220 2.63 -24.43 21.60
C GLN A 220 1.62 -23.94 20.57
N THR A 221 2.13 -23.30 19.52
CA THR A 221 1.33 -23.01 18.33
C THR A 221 1.73 -23.94 17.20
N LEU A 222 0.75 -24.63 16.62
CA LEU A 222 0.93 -25.46 15.44
C LEU A 222 0.58 -24.67 14.19
N THR A 223 1.38 -24.82 13.13
CA THR A 223 1.16 -24.16 11.84
C THR A 223 1.62 -25.05 10.69
N PHE A 224 1.03 -24.86 9.50
CA PHE A 224 1.16 -25.77 8.36
C PHE A 224 1.38 -25.01 7.05
N PRO A 225 2.62 -24.94 6.54
CA PRO A 225 2.92 -24.34 5.24
C PRO A 225 2.66 -25.30 4.06
N TYR A 226 2.62 -24.72 2.86
CA TYR A 226 2.28 -25.25 1.52
C TYR A 226 2.99 -26.52 0.99
N TYR A 227 3.69 -27.28 1.82
CA TYR A 227 4.44 -28.45 1.35
C TYR A 227 4.28 -29.71 2.21
N GLY A 228 3.19 -29.83 2.97
CA GLY A 228 2.88 -31.06 3.74
C GLY A 228 3.91 -31.36 4.83
N ARG A 229 4.65 -30.35 5.31
CA ARG A 229 5.72 -30.51 6.30
C ARG A 229 5.20 -30.17 7.69
N LEU A 230 5.21 -31.18 8.54
CA LEU A 230 4.73 -31.11 9.91
C LEU A 230 5.94 -30.94 10.83
N GLU A 231 6.40 -29.72 11.03
CA GLU A 231 7.44 -29.41 12.00
C GLU A 231 6.98 -28.21 12.84
N ALA A 232 6.77 -28.48 14.12
CA ALA A 232 6.09 -27.62 15.08
C ALA A 232 7.00 -26.48 15.58
N VAL A 233 6.35 -25.51 16.22
CA VAL A 233 6.89 -24.31 16.86
C VAL A 233 7.09 -23.14 15.88
N ALA A 234 5.97 -22.49 15.56
CA ALA A 234 6.02 -21.08 15.19
C ALA A 234 6.72 -20.31 16.33
N THR A 235 7.90 -19.76 16.05
CA THR A 235 8.62 -18.92 17.02
C THR A 235 8.40 -17.46 16.66
N GLU A 236 7.99 -16.65 17.63
CA GLU A 236 7.94 -15.20 17.46
C GLU A 236 9.36 -14.65 17.33
N VAL A 237 9.61 -13.87 16.28
CA VAL A 237 10.95 -13.33 15.98
C VAL A 237 10.85 -11.87 15.58
N ASN A 238 11.94 -11.13 15.77
CA ASN A 238 12.00 -9.72 15.40
C ASN A 238 12.55 -9.58 13.96
N TYR A 239 11.71 -9.90 12.97
CA TYR A 239 12.06 -9.67 11.56
C TYR A 239 11.47 -8.36 11.04
N CYS A 240 12.36 -7.61 10.39
CA CYS A 240 12.06 -6.51 9.51
C CYS A 240 11.03 -6.89 8.43
N ILE A 241 10.02 -6.05 8.21
CA ILE A 241 9.10 -6.19 7.07
C ILE A 241 9.77 -5.57 5.84
N ASP A 242 9.97 -6.38 4.81
CA ASP A 242 10.38 -5.91 3.50
C ASP A 242 9.14 -5.44 2.74
N LEU A 243 8.84 -4.15 2.88
CA LEU A 243 7.66 -3.53 2.30
C LEU A 243 7.72 -3.50 0.76
N ASP A 244 8.91 -3.37 0.16
CA ASP A 244 9.05 -3.32 -1.31
C ASP A 244 8.57 -4.58 -2.00
N HIS A 245 8.69 -5.72 -1.31
CA HIS A 245 8.26 -7.01 -1.83
C HIS A 245 6.95 -7.48 -1.16
N ASN A 246 6.47 -6.82 -0.10
CA ASN A 246 5.30 -7.25 0.66
C ASN A 246 4.26 -6.12 0.74
N PRO A 247 3.67 -5.73 -0.41
CA PRO A 247 2.59 -4.75 -0.44
C PRO A 247 1.38 -5.31 0.31
N ILE A 248 0.72 -4.51 1.14
CA ILE A 248 -0.36 -4.99 2.02
C ILE A 248 -1.73 -4.79 1.35
N ASN A 249 -1.91 -5.36 0.16
CA ASN A 249 -3.08 -5.08 -0.69
C ASN A 249 -3.78 -6.36 -1.17
N SER A 250 -4.65 -6.91 -0.33
CA SER A 250 -5.55 -8.03 -0.67
C SER A 250 -7.02 -7.66 -0.43
N PHE A 251 -7.51 -6.70 -1.20
CA PHE A 251 -8.88 -6.18 -1.05
C PHE A 251 -9.49 -5.70 -2.37
N LEU A 252 -10.82 -5.65 -2.40
CA LEU A 252 -11.57 -5.00 -3.47
C LEU A 252 -12.14 -3.68 -2.96
N ARG A 253 -11.93 -2.61 -3.73
CA ARG A 253 -12.65 -1.35 -3.56
C ARG A 253 -14.01 -1.45 -4.25
N VAL A 254 -15.09 -1.32 -3.48
CA VAL A 254 -16.47 -1.36 -3.99
C VAL A 254 -17.15 -0.03 -3.70
N CYS A 255 -17.67 0.64 -4.73
CA CYS A 255 -18.37 1.91 -4.60
C CYS A 255 -19.83 1.78 -5.06
N GLU A 256 -20.77 1.91 -4.11
CA GLU A 256 -22.21 1.80 -4.35
C GLU A 256 -22.94 2.97 -3.68
N GLY A 257 -23.90 3.59 -4.37
CA GLY A 257 -24.69 4.69 -3.82
C GLY A 257 -23.85 5.91 -3.39
N GLY A 258 -22.75 6.20 -4.09
CA GLY A 258 -21.85 7.32 -3.78
C GLY A 258 -20.95 7.11 -2.57
N ARG A 259 -20.88 5.89 -2.02
CA ARG A 259 -19.95 5.53 -0.94
C ARG A 259 -19.13 4.29 -1.31
N CYS A 260 -17.85 4.35 -1.00
CA CYS A 260 -16.87 3.30 -1.22
C CYS A 260 -16.54 2.55 0.07
N ASN A 261 -16.23 1.27 -0.06
CA ASN A 261 -15.69 0.41 0.98
C ASN A 261 -14.48 -0.35 0.42
N LEU A 262 -13.58 -0.77 1.29
CA LEU A 262 -12.62 -1.83 1.00
C LEU A 262 -13.17 -3.11 1.64
N ILE A 263 -13.30 -4.17 0.86
CA ILE A 263 -13.79 -5.48 1.32
C ILE A 263 -12.78 -6.58 1.05
N ASN A 264 -12.78 -7.59 1.91
CA ASN A 264 -12.02 -8.82 1.70
C ASN A 264 -12.82 -9.85 0.87
N HIS A 265 -12.21 -11.02 0.64
CA HIS A 265 -12.81 -12.13 -0.11
C HIS A 265 -14.04 -12.75 0.55
N PHE A 266 -14.29 -12.47 1.83
CA PHE A 266 -15.50 -12.88 2.54
C PHE A 266 -16.55 -11.75 2.64
N GLY A 267 -16.36 -10.66 1.87
CA GLY A 267 -17.25 -9.50 1.86
C GLY A 267 -17.19 -8.63 3.12
N GLN A 268 -16.25 -8.87 4.03
CA GLN A 268 -16.12 -8.09 5.26
C GLN A 268 -15.45 -6.75 4.97
N ARG A 269 -16.00 -5.68 5.56
CA ARG A 269 -15.45 -4.32 5.42
C ARG A 269 -14.17 -4.20 6.23
N LEU A 270 -13.10 -3.75 5.59
CA LEU A 270 -11.78 -3.57 6.19
C LEU A 270 -11.67 -2.27 6.99
N LEU A 271 -12.51 -1.28 6.67
CA LEU A 271 -12.56 -0.02 7.39
C LEU A 271 -13.84 0.04 8.25
N PRO A 272 -13.82 0.74 9.40
CA PRO A 272 -14.96 0.85 10.30
C PRO A 272 -16.23 1.44 9.67
N LYS A 273 -16.08 2.26 8.62
CA LYS A 273 -17.19 2.89 7.88
C LYS A 273 -16.86 2.99 6.39
N SER A 274 -17.89 3.24 5.58
CA SER A 274 -17.74 3.58 4.17
C SER A 274 -17.39 5.07 4.02
N TYR A 275 -16.80 5.45 2.89
CA TYR A 275 -16.38 6.83 2.61
C TYR A 275 -16.74 7.24 1.18
N PRO A 276 -17.11 8.50 0.92
CA PRO A 276 -17.28 9.00 -0.46
C PRO A 276 -16.04 8.77 -1.33
N TYR A 277 -14.85 8.95 -0.76
CA TYR A 277 -13.59 8.79 -1.48
C TYR A 277 -12.59 7.97 -0.65
N ILE A 278 -12.03 6.94 -1.28
CA ILE A 278 -10.94 6.13 -0.73
C ILE A 278 -9.86 6.07 -1.79
N SER A 279 -8.65 6.44 -1.41
CA SER A 279 -7.44 6.22 -2.20
C SER A 279 -6.48 5.35 -1.41
N THR A 280 -5.71 4.52 -2.10
CA THR A 280 -4.75 3.60 -1.51
C THR A 280 -3.45 3.62 -2.31
N ASN A 281 -2.32 3.46 -1.63
CA ASN A 281 -1.11 2.92 -2.25
C ASN A 281 -0.86 1.51 -1.69
N ASP A 282 0.35 0.97 -1.82
CA ASP A 282 0.71 -0.35 -1.30
C ASP A 282 0.79 -0.46 0.23
N TYR A 283 0.64 0.66 0.94
CA TYR A 283 1.03 0.78 2.34
C TYR A 283 0.08 1.58 3.23
N ILE A 284 -0.64 2.55 2.67
CA ILE A 284 -1.46 3.54 3.36
C ILE A 284 -2.80 3.66 2.63
N ILE A 285 -3.84 3.91 3.41
CA ILE A 285 -5.18 4.23 2.92
C ILE A 285 -5.53 5.64 3.37
N ILE A 286 -5.91 6.48 2.42
CA ILE A 286 -6.46 7.83 2.65
C ILE A 286 -7.95 7.77 2.35
N ALA A 287 -8.78 7.91 3.39
CA ALA A 287 -10.22 7.87 3.28
C ALA A 287 -10.81 9.25 3.63
N LYS A 288 -11.49 9.89 2.67
CA LYS A 288 -12.02 11.24 2.80
C LYS A 288 -13.55 11.22 2.90
N ASP A 289 -14.06 11.88 3.93
CA ASP A 289 -15.45 12.34 4.03
C ASP A 289 -15.48 13.87 3.88
N SER A 290 -16.66 14.46 3.69
CA SER A 290 -16.85 15.91 3.47
C SER A 290 -16.25 16.81 4.56
N LYS A 291 -16.00 16.27 5.76
CA LYS A 291 -15.46 17.02 6.92
C LYS A 291 -14.18 16.43 7.51
N ASP A 292 -13.89 15.16 7.24
CA ASP A 292 -12.82 14.42 7.92
C ASP A 292 -11.97 13.65 6.93
N ILE A 293 -10.66 13.60 7.19
CA ILE A 293 -9.71 12.73 6.49
C ILE A 293 -9.21 11.70 7.51
N ASP A 294 -9.58 10.44 7.29
CA ASP A 294 -9.10 9.32 8.08
C ASP A 294 -7.94 8.63 7.34
N LEU A 295 -6.82 8.44 8.04
CA LEU A 295 -5.67 7.71 7.54
C LEU A 295 -5.61 6.34 8.19
N TYR A 296 -5.36 5.30 7.41
CA TYR A 296 -5.12 3.96 7.90
C TYR A 296 -3.77 3.46 7.43
N ASN A 297 -3.06 2.80 8.33
CA ASN A 297 -1.76 2.20 8.03
C ASN A 297 -1.92 0.89 7.23
N GLY A 298 -0.80 0.25 6.89
CA GLY A 298 -0.81 -1.00 6.13
C GLY A 298 -1.52 -2.15 6.86
N TYR A 299 -1.70 -2.06 8.17
CA TYR A 299 -2.48 -3.02 8.96
C TYR A 299 -3.98 -2.66 9.04
N HIS A 300 -4.44 -1.70 8.24
CA HIS A 300 -5.79 -1.14 8.26
C HIS A 300 -6.19 -0.56 9.63
N GLN A 301 -5.21 -0.19 10.46
CA GLN A 301 -5.44 0.47 11.73
C GLN A 301 -5.46 1.98 11.51
N LYS A 302 -6.43 2.66 12.13
CA LYS A 302 -6.52 4.11 12.07
C LYS A 302 -5.25 4.73 12.67
N MET A 303 -4.59 5.59 11.92
CA MET A 303 -3.37 6.27 12.35
C MET A 303 -3.72 7.38 13.34
N ASN A 304 -2.97 7.49 14.43
CA ASN A 304 -3.13 8.58 15.39
C ASN A 304 -2.21 9.76 15.01
N VAL A 305 -2.72 10.64 14.15
CA VAL A 305 -1.96 11.75 13.54
C VAL A 305 -2.57 13.13 13.80
N GLY A 306 -3.47 13.23 14.78
CA GLY A 306 -4.24 14.46 15.04
C GLY A 306 -5.37 14.69 14.03
N THR A 307 -5.82 15.94 13.96
CA THR A 307 -6.87 16.42 13.05
C THR A 307 -6.27 16.72 11.67
N VAL A 308 -6.46 15.78 10.74
CA VAL A 308 -5.90 15.88 9.39
C VAL A 308 -6.65 16.94 8.57
N LYS A 309 -5.91 17.96 8.12
CA LYS A 309 -6.40 18.99 7.19
C LYS A 309 -6.16 18.61 5.74
N ALA A 310 -5.01 17.99 5.46
CA ALA A 310 -4.65 17.44 4.16
C ALA A 310 -3.63 16.30 4.33
N ALA A 311 -3.61 15.37 3.38
CA ALA A 311 -2.66 14.26 3.37
C ALA A 311 -2.38 13.78 1.95
N HIS A 312 -1.12 13.43 1.70
CA HIS A 312 -0.61 12.93 0.42
C HIS A 312 0.24 11.69 0.64
N PHE A 313 0.16 10.72 -0.25
CA PHE A 313 1.08 9.58 -0.23
C PHE A 313 2.50 10.08 -0.46
N TYR A 314 3.45 9.58 0.33
CA TYR A 314 4.85 9.95 0.19
C TYR A 314 5.73 8.73 0.44
N ASP A 315 6.43 8.26 -0.59
CA ASP A 315 7.21 7.02 -0.55
C ASP A 315 6.38 5.84 0.01
N LYS A 316 6.84 5.17 1.08
CA LYS A 316 6.12 4.11 1.78
C LYS A 316 5.19 4.62 2.87
N GLY A 317 5.13 5.93 3.09
CA GLY A 317 4.35 6.55 4.14
C GLY A 317 3.36 7.56 3.63
N VAL A 318 3.11 8.56 4.46
CA VAL A 318 2.18 9.64 4.19
C VAL A 318 2.71 10.95 4.76
N GLU A 319 2.59 11.99 3.96
CA GLU A 319 2.79 13.37 4.36
C GLU A 319 1.45 13.94 4.83
N VAL A 320 1.41 14.52 6.02
CA VAL A 320 0.17 14.95 6.68
C VAL A 320 0.32 16.37 7.18
N LEU A 321 -0.61 17.24 6.78
CA LEU A 321 -0.83 18.53 7.41
C LEU A 321 -1.93 18.37 8.47
N ASN A 322 -1.57 18.62 9.74
CA ASN A 322 -2.49 18.58 10.86
C ASN A 322 -2.48 19.92 11.65
N GLU A 323 -3.09 19.94 12.83
CA GLU A 323 -3.11 21.09 13.74
C GLU A 323 -1.72 21.51 14.26
N HIS A 324 -0.73 20.62 14.20
CA HIS A 324 0.65 20.86 14.62
C HIS A 324 1.59 21.19 13.45
N GLY A 325 1.07 21.33 12.23
CA GLY A 325 1.84 21.59 11.02
C GLY A 325 2.05 20.34 10.17
N VAL A 326 3.08 20.38 9.31
CA VAL A 326 3.36 19.30 8.36
C VAL A 326 4.29 18.26 8.98
N ASN A 327 3.91 16.99 8.90
CA ASN A 327 4.68 15.87 9.42
C ASN A 327 4.61 14.67 8.48
N TYR A 328 5.65 13.85 8.52
CA TYR A 328 5.74 12.60 7.79
C TYR A 328 5.46 11.41 8.73
N TYR A 329 4.66 10.45 8.28
CA TYR A 329 4.34 9.25 9.06
C TYR A 329 4.58 7.97 8.25
N ASN A 330 5.31 7.03 8.83
CA ASN A 330 5.58 5.73 8.20
C ASN A 330 4.38 4.76 8.30
N VAL A 331 4.52 3.58 7.69
CA VAL A 331 3.50 2.50 7.72
C VAL A 331 3.15 1.98 9.11
N PHE A 332 3.91 2.35 10.14
CA PHE A 332 3.67 1.98 11.53
C PHE A 332 3.04 3.14 12.31
N SER A 333 2.60 4.20 11.64
CA SER A 333 2.06 5.43 12.25
C SER A 333 3.07 6.19 13.11
N GLN A 334 4.37 6.00 12.88
CA GLN A 334 5.41 6.73 13.60
C GLN A 334 5.80 7.98 12.82
N ALA A 335 5.88 9.12 13.52
CA ALA A 335 6.42 10.35 12.96
C ALA A 335 7.90 10.18 12.62
N VAL A 336 8.28 10.54 11.40
CA VAL A 336 9.66 10.51 10.90
C VAL A 336 10.10 11.94 10.54
N LYS A 337 11.39 12.23 10.70
CA LYS A 337 11.93 13.58 10.44
C LYS A 337 12.01 13.88 8.95
N GLU A 338 12.45 12.90 8.19
CA GLU A 338 12.54 12.90 6.75
C GLU A 338 12.41 11.44 6.32
N PHE A 339 11.67 11.20 5.24
CA PHE A 339 11.84 9.96 4.52
C PHE A 339 13.12 10.10 3.68
N PRO A 340 13.98 9.07 3.60
CA PRO A 340 15.14 9.12 2.72
C PRO A 340 14.69 9.52 1.31
N ASP A 341 15.47 10.36 0.62
CA ASP A 341 15.21 10.76 -0.75
C ASP A 341 15.05 9.51 -1.62
N THR A 342 13.81 9.07 -1.81
CA THR A 342 13.43 8.24 -2.94
C THR A 342 13.23 9.17 -4.12
N ASN A 343 14.31 9.86 -4.49
CA ASN A 343 14.49 10.23 -5.86
C ASN A 343 14.56 8.90 -6.62
N ILE A 344 13.39 8.40 -7.04
CA ILE A 344 13.28 7.44 -8.11
C ILE A 344 13.37 8.33 -9.34
N PRO A 345 14.56 8.52 -9.96
CA PRO A 345 14.54 8.74 -11.39
C PRO A 345 13.81 7.52 -11.93
N MET A 346 12.62 7.73 -12.51
CA MET A 346 11.94 6.69 -13.27
C MET A 346 12.87 6.30 -14.43
N CYS A 347 13.78 5.37 -14.17
CA CYS A 347 14.58 4.69 -15.16
C CYS A 347 13.64 3.70 -15.86
N GLY A 348 12.92 4.15 -16.90
CA GLY A 348 12.01 3.28 -17.64
C GLY A 348 11.23 3.95 -18.78
N THR A 349 10.90 5.22 -18.63
CA THR A 349 10.56 6.08 -19.77
C THR A 349 11.85 6.79 -20.16
N GLY A 350 12.50 6.38 -21.25
CA GLY A 350 13.73 7.05 -21.71
C GLY A 350 13.56 8.55 -21.65
N SER A 351 14.45 9.27 -20.94
CA SER A 351 14.37 10.72 -20.90
C SER A 351 14.54 11.21 -22.34
N TRP A 352 13.48 11.82 -22.87
CA TRP A 352 13.54 12.52 -24.15
C TRP A 352 14.09 13.90 -23.84
N ASP A 353 15.37 13.95 -23.46
CA ASP A 353 16.02 15.22 -23.15
C ASP A 353 16.33 15.96 -24.46
N TYR A 354 16.09 17.28 -24.43
CA TYR A 354 16.62 18.18 -25.42
C TYR A 354 17.69 19.05 -24.76
N SER A 355 18.75 19.28 -25.51
CA SER A 355 19.76 20.27 -25.20
C SER A 355 19.40 21.56 -25.91
N LEU A 356 19.47 22.67 -25.19
CA LEU A 356 19.39 23.99 -25.77
C LEU A 356 20.79 24.43 -26.21
N ILE A 357 20.99 24.63 -27.52
CA ILE A 357 22.26 25.09 -28.07
C ILE A 357 22.12 26.53 -28.56
N LYS A 358 22.98 27.42 -28.05
CA LYS A 358 23.11 28.80 -28.51
C LYS A 358 24.14 28.88 -29.64
N TYR A 359 23.73 29.41 -30.78
CA TYR A 359 24.58 29.70 -31.92
C TYR A 359 24.79 31.21 -32.03
N LYS A 360 26.04 31.64 -32.29
CA LYS A 360 26.41 33.07 -32.31
C LYS A 360 25.61 33.90 -33.32
N ASP A 361 25.30 33.32 -34.49
CA ASP A 361 24.75 34.09 -35.62
C ASP A 361 23.30 33.72 -35.96
N THR A 362 22.78 32.61 -35.42
CA THR A 362 21.48 32.05 -35.82
C THR A 362 20.48 31.88 -34.67
N GLY A 363 20.85 32.29 -33.44
CA GLY A 363 19.96 32.22 -32.28
C GLY A 363 20.08 30.90 -31.52
N TYR A 364 18.96 30.27 -31.23
CA TYR A 364 18.92 29.06 -30.41
C TYR A 364 18.35 27.87 -31.17
N SER A 365 18.78 26.66 -30.82
CA SER A 365 18.22 25.41 -31.33
C SER A 365 17.94 24.44 -30.21
N LEU A 366 16.83 23.71 -30.32
CA LEU A 366 16.57 22.51 -29.53
C LEU A 366 17.11 21.29 -30.27
N GLU A 367 17.97 20.53 -29.60
CA GLU A 367 18.59 19.33 -30.18
C GLU A 367 18.38 18.15 -29.25
N ARG A 368 17.90 17.03 -29.79
CA ARG A 368 17.65 15.84 -28.97
C ARG A 368 18.98 15.29 -28.43
N THR A 369 19.09 15.09 -27.11
CA THR A 369 20.33 14.64 -26.46
C THR A 369 20.84 13.30 -27.01
N PHE A 370 19.93 12.43 -27.46
CA PHE A 370 20.24 11.20 -28.18
C PHE A 370 19.43 11.10 -29.48
N GLY A 371 19.84 11.81 -30.53
CA GLY A 371 19.21 11.75 -31.85
C GLY A 371 19.79 12.72 -32.89
N ALA A 372 19.26 12.68 -34.12
CA ALA A 372 19.67 13.56 -35.22
C ALA A 372 18.68 14.72 -35.48
N TYR A 373 17.71 14.93 -34.59
CA TYR A 373 16.68 15.95 -34.78
C TYR A 373 17.11 17.28 -34.16
N LYS A 374 17.08 18.30 -35.01
CA LYS A 374 17.42 19.68 -34.70
C LYS A 374 16.24 20.57 -35.04
N HIS A 375 15.86 21.43 -34.10
CA HIS A 375 14.73 22.33 -34.21
C HIS A 375 15.19 23.77 -33.91
N LEU A 376 15.33 24.58 -34.96
CA LEU A 376 15.77 25.98 -34.83
C LEU A 376 14.63 26.85 -34.29
N LEU A 377 14.92 27.65 -33.26
CA LEU A 377 13.98 28.59 -32.64
C LEU A 377 14.03 29.91 -33.43
N THR A 378 13.09 30.12 -34.35
CA THR A 378 13.14 31.26 -35.28
C THR A 378 12.64 32.58 -34.70
N ASP A 379 12.05 32.55 -33.51
CA ASP A 379 11.55 33.71 -32.78
C ASP A 379 12.49 34.21 -31.67
N ARG A 380 13.66 33.59 -31.49
CA ARG A 380 14.62 33.91 -30.43
C ARG A 380 15.88 34.55 -30.98
N SER A 381 16.35 35.62 -30.32
CA SER A 381 17.59 36.32 -30.69
C SER A 381 18.78 35.81 -29.86
N PRO A 382 20.02 35.76 -30.42
CA PRO A 382 21.24 35.55 -29.64
C PRO A 382 21.43 36.52 -28.47
N ASP A 383 20.82 37.71 -28.52
CA ASP A 383 20.92 38.73 -27.46
C ASP A 383 20.04 38.43 -26.23
N GLU A 384 19.10 37.49 -26.37
CA GLU A 384 18.28 37.00 -25.26
C GLU A 384 19.04 35.92 -24.49
N GLU A 385 18.77 35.79 -23.20
CA GLU A 385 19.24 34.65 -22.40
C GLU A 385 18.09 33.65 -22.26
N VAL A 386 18.33 32.39 -22.60
CA VAL A 386 17.31 31.34 -22.52
C VAL A 386 17.82 30.27 -21.55
N GLN A 387 17.05 30.01 -20.50
CA GLN A 387 17.47 29.20 -19.34
C GLN A 387 16.98 27.76 -19.44
N LYS A 388 17.19 26.98 -18.36
CA LYS A 388 16.93 25.53 -18.26
C LYS A 388 15.57 25.15 -18.87
N LEU A 389 15.64 24.15 -19.74
CA LEU A 389 14.54 23.57 -20.48
C LEU A 389 13.74 22.57 -19.63
N GLU A 390 12.42 22.58 -19.76
CA GLU A 390 11.56 21.45 -19.41
C GLU A 390 10.80 20.93 -20.65
N ALA A 391 10.78 19.61 -20.85
CA ALA A 391 10.18 19.00 -22.04
C ALA A 391 9.23 17.85 -21.69
N ILE A 392 8.07 17.81 -22.33
CA ILE A 392 7.07 16.75 -22.20
C ILE A 392 6.88 16.09 -23.56
N LYS A 393 7.13 14.79 -23.64
CA LYS A 393 6.94 13.98 -24.86
C LYS A 393 5.52 13.41 -24.91
N GLY A 394 4.87 13.55 -26.05
CA GLY A 394 3.58 12.91 -26.36
C GLY A 394 3.72 11.57 -27.08
N ASN A 395 2.60 10.89 -27.29
CA ASN A 395 2.57 9.52 -27.84
C ASN A 395 2.95 9.42 -29.33
N ASP A 396 2.85 10.52 -30.10
CA ASP A 396 3.01 10.52 -31.57
C ASP A 396 4.23 11.33 -32.04
N ASN A 397 5.39 11.16 -31.38
CA ASN A 397 6.62 11.95 -31.62
C ASN A 397 6.49 13.47 -31.41
N THR A 398 5.32 13.95 -31.00
CA THR A 398 5.09 15.34 -30.60
C THR A 398 5.82 15.65 -29.29
N ALA A 399 6.39 16.84 -29.16
CA ALA A 399 7.00 17.33 -27.95
C ALA A 399 6.46 18.73 -27.62
N GLN A 400 6.34 19.00 -26.32
CA GLN A 400 6.08 20.31 -25.76
C GLN A 400 7.27 20.74 -24.93
N VAL A 401 7.83 21.89 -25.24
CA VAL A 401 9.02 22.41 -24.59
C VAL A 401 8.71 23.76 -23.97
N TYR A 402 9.13 23.95 -22.73
CA TYR A 402 8.93 25.18 -21.97
C TYR A 402 10.27 25.85 -21.75
N LEU A 403 10.36 27.13 -22.14
CA LEU A 403 11.58 27.92 -22.09
C LEU A 403 11.33 29.24 -21.34
N PRO A 404 11.96 29.43 -20.18
CA PRO A 404 12.13 30.75 -19.59
C PRO A 404 13.11 31.55 -20.46
N VAL A 405 12.67 32.72 -20.91
CA VAL A 405 13.49 33.67 -21.68
C VAL A 405 13.69 34.90 -20.81
N GLU A 406 14.90 35.44 -20.81
CA GLU A 406 15.29 36.63 -20.08
C GLU A 406 15.82 37.69 -21.04
N LYS A 407 15.32 38.91 -20.86
CA LYS A 407 15.70 40.08 -21.64
C LYS A 407 15.63 41.32 -20.77
N ASN A 408 16.71 42.10 -20.72
CA ASN A 408 16.81 43.33 -19.91
C ASN A 408 16.47 43.10 -18.43
N GLY A 409 16.82 41.94 -17.86
CA GLY A 409 16.54 41.58 -16.47
C GLY A 409 15.09 41.18 -16.17
N CYS A 410 14.20 41.15 -17.17
CA CYS A 410 12.85 40.62 -17.05
C CYS A 410 12.76 39.24 -17.70
N LYS A 411 12.01 38.33 -17.07
CA LYS A 411 11.74 36.97 -17.57
C LYS A 411 10.31 36.83 -18.06
N GLY A 412 10.13 35.93 -19.02
CA GLY A 412 8.84 35.43 -19.49
C GLY A 412 8.95 33.97 -19.92
N LEU A 413 7.82 33.32 -20.16
CA LEU A 413 7.74 31.87 -20.40
C LEU A 413 7.11 31.60 -21.76
N TYR A 414 7.75 30.76 -22.57
CA TYR A 414 7.26 30.35 -23.88
C TYR A 414 7.12 28.84 -23.95
N ILE A 415 6.11 28.38 -24.70
CA ILE A 415 5.92 26.98 -25.06
C ILE A 415 6.15 26.76 -26.55
N TYR A 416 6.92 25.72 -26.86
CA TYR A 416 7.27 25.28 -28.20
C TYR A 416 6.67 23.90 -28.42
N ASN A 417 5.77 23.80 -29.40
CA ASN A 417 5.15 22.54 -29.78
C ASN A 417 5.68 22.12 -31.15
N PHE A 418 6.15 20.89 -31.27
CA PHE A 418 6.71 20.38 -32.53
C PHE A 418 6.65 18.86 -32.64
N THR A 419 6.82 18.34 -33.85
CA THR A 419 6.88 16.92 -34.16
C THR A 419 8.28 16.56 -34.66
N GLU A 420 8.93 15.61 -33.99
CA GLU A 420 10.25 15.13 -34.40
C GLU A 420 10.23 14.56 -35.83
N GLY A 421 11.28 14.86 -36.59
CA GLY A 421 11.41 14.42 -37.99
C GLY A 421 10.53 15.17 -38.99
N LYS A 422 9.74 16.15 -38.56
CA LYS A 422 8.94 17.02 -39.45
C LYS A 422 9.31 18.48 -39.34
N ASP A 423 9.40 19.01 -38.11
CA ASP A 423 9.44 20.45 -37.89
C ASP A 423 10.87 20.96 -37.65
N GLU A 424 11.65 21.27 -38.69
CA GLU A 424 13.04 21.76 -38.52
C GLU A 424 13.15 23.19 -37.96
N LYS A 425 12.11 24.01 -38.14
CA LYS A 425 12.03 25.40 -37.68
C LYS A 425 10.74 25.60 -36.91
N ILE A 426 10.84 26.14 -35.70
CA ILE A 426 9.75 26.21 -34.73
C ILE A 426 9.69 27.61 -34.10
N THR A 427 8.49 28.02 -33.70
CA THR A 427 8.23 29.28 -33.01
C THR A 427 7.52 29.05 -31.68
N GLY A 428 7.82 29.90 -30.70
CA GLY A 428 7.25 29.82 -29.36
C GLY A 428 5.91 30.54 -29.28
N ARG A 429 4.97 29.96 -28.54
CA ARG A 429 3.79 30.68 -28.05
C ARG A 429 4.10 31.24 -26.66
N GLU A 430 3.89 32.53 -26.47
CA GLU A 430 3.99 33.15 -25.15
C GLU A 430 2.96 32.58 -24.19
N LEU A 431 3.40 32.21 -22.99
CA LEU A 431 2.56 31.82 -21.85
C LEU A 431 2.54 32.93 -20.79
N LEU A 432 3.71 33.50 -20.50
CA LEU A 432 3.89 34.61 -19.58
C LEU A 432 4.72 35.71 -20.25
N PRO A 433 4.29 36.98 -20.19
CA PRO A 433 5.01 38.09 -20.80
C PRO A 433 6.36 38.35 -20.11
N MET A 434 7.24 39.13 -20.75
CA MET A 434 8.52 39.61 -20.20
C MET A 434 8.31 40.64 -19.07
N ALA A 435 7.88 40.17 -17.91
CA ALA A 435 7.50 41.04 -16.78
C ALA A 435 7.80 40.43 -15.40
N TYR A 436 8.40 39.25 -15.35
CA TYR A 436 8.66 38.54 -14.09
C TYR A 436 10.12 38.69 -13.68
N ASP A 437 10.37 38.78 -12.38
CA ASP A 437 11.72 38.79 -11.83
C ASP A 437 12.33 37.39 -11.90
N ALA A 438 11.49 36.36 -11.67
CA ALA A 438 11.92 34.97 -11.66
C ALA A 438 10.85 34.02 -12.19
N ILE A 439 11.27 33.03 -12.98
CA ILE A 439 10.44 31.92 -13.46
C ILE A 439 11.29 30.66 -13.42
N TYR A 440 10.85 29.65 -12.67
CA TYR A 440 11.56 28.38 -12.57
C TYR A 440 10.58 27.22 -12.67
N TYR A 441 10.97 26.16 -13.39
CA TYR A 441 10.23 24.91 -13.37
C TYR A 441 10.20 24.36 -11.94
N HIS A 442 9.01 23.96 -11.51
CA HIS A 442 8.81 23.40 -10.18
C HIS A 442 8.58 21.88 -10.25
N ALA A 443 7.51 21.44 -10.91
CA ALA A 443 7.12 20.04 -11.00
C ALA A 443 6.12 19.82 -12.14
N THR A 444 5.87 18.56 -12.49
CA THR A 444 4.79 18.17 -13.39
C THR A 444 3.76 17.35 -12.61
N PHE A 445 2.51 17.83 -12.56
CA PHE A 445 1.39 17.11 -11.95
C PHE A 445 0.33 16.81 -13.01
N ASN A 446 -0.16 15.57 -13.08
CA ASN A 446 -1.15 15.13 -14.08
C ASN A 446 -0.79 15.51 -15.52
N HIS A 447 0.49 15.33 -15.90
CA HIS A 447 1.04 15.69 -17.21
C HIS A 447 0.98 17.19 -17.55
N GLN A 448 0.81 18.06 -16.56
CA GLN A 448 0.91 19.52 -16.71
C GLN A 448 2.11 20.05 -15.91
N PRO A 449 2.99 20.85 -16.53
CA PRO A 449 4.11 21.46 -15.83
C PRO A 449 3.65 22.71 -15.07
N PHE A 450 4.22 22.88 -13.88
CA PHE A 450 4.00 24.00 -13.00
C PHE A 450 5.31 24.76 -12.81
N PHE A 451 5.18 26.08 -12.73
CA PHE A 451 6.30 27.01 -12.64
C PHE A 451 6.12 27.89 -11.41
N TYR A 452 7.17 28.01 -10.63
CA TYR A 452 7.27 29.06 -9.63
C TYR A 452 7.52 30.39 -10.35
N ILE A 453 6.76 31.42 -9.98
CA ILE A 453 6.84 32.76 -10.55
C ILE A 453 7.02 33.81 -9.46
N GLU A 454 7.84 34.83 -9.76
CA GLU A 454 8.08 35.98 -8.89
C GLU A 454 7.99 37.28 -9.70
N LYS A 455 7.30 38.27 -9.16
CA LYS A 455 7.10 39.59 -9.77
C LYS A 455 6.82 40.61 -8.69
N GLU A 456 7.59 41.70 -8.70
CA GLU A 456 7.46 42.83 -7.76
C GLU A 456 7.54 42.38 -6.29
N GLY A 457 8.38 41.37 -6.01
CA GLY A 457 8.55 40.79 -4.67
C GLY A 457 7.44 39.86 -4.21
N LYS A 458 6.37 39.67 -5.00
CA LYS A 458 5.34 38.65 -4.74
C LYS A 458 5.68 37.34 -5.44
N LYS A 459 5.27 36.23 -4.83
CA LYS A 459 5.53 34.85 -5.25
C LYS A 459 4.25 34.11 -5.62
N GLY A 460 4.35 33.08 -6.48
CA GLY A 460 3.19 32.33 -6.93
C GLY A 460 3.52 31.12 -7.82
N PHE A 461 2.46 30.50 -8.36
CA PHE A 461 2.58 29.36 -9.27
C PHE A 461 1.74 29.54 -10.54
N TYR A 462 2.35 29.27 -11.69
CA TYR A 462 1.69 29.17 -12.99
C TYR A 462 1.53 27.69 -13.38
N PRO A 463 0.40 27.26 -14.02
CA PRO A 463 -0.75 28.04 -14.48
C PRO A 463 -1.86 28.43 -13.49
N PRO A 464 -1.96 27.94 -12.23
CA PRO A 464 -3.07 28.32 -11.34
C PRO A 464 -3.24 29.83 -11.16
N GLN A 465 -2.13 30.56 -11.24
CA GLN A 465 -2.06 32.01 -11.10
C GLN A 465 -1.38 32.63 -12.33
N LYS A 466 -1.90 33.76 -12.79
CA LYS A 466 -1.24 34.58 -13.81
C LYS A 466 -0.31 35.61 -13.19
N ASP A 467 -0.71 36.20 -12.08
CA ASP A 467 0.14 37.10 -11.30
C ASP A 467 0.41 36.47 -9.92
N PRO A 468 1.64 36.58 -9.40
CA PRO A 468 1.95 36.08 -8.07
C PRO A 468 1.24 36.93 -7.01
N ILE A 469 0.71 36.27 -5.99
CA ILE A 469 -0.16 36.91 -4.99
C ILE A 469 0.39 36.83 -3.57
N TYR A 470 1.37 35.98 -3.31
CA TYR A 470 1.88 35.72 -1.96
C TYR A 470 3.02 36.68 -1.61
N ASP A 471 2.93 37.31 -0.45
CA ASP A 471 3.99 38.16 0.12
C ASP A 471 5.13 37.28 0.67
N HIS A 472 4.80 36.08 1.16
CA HIS A 472 5.74 35.03 1.52
C HIS A 472 5.25 33.69 0.98
N LEU A 473 6.16 32.90 0.41
CA LEU A 473 5.88 31.54 -0.05
C LEU A 473 7.16 30.72 0.09
N GLU A 474 7.11 29.68 0.92
CA GLU A 474 8.25 28.83 1.26
C GLU A 474 7.83 27.37 1.26
N GLN A 475 8.57 26.51 0.57
CA GLN A 475 8.34 25.07 0.62
C GLN A 475 8.79 24.53 1.97
N VAL A 476 7.87 23.93 2.74
CA VAL A 476 8.17 23.37 4.06
C VAL A 476 8.22 21.84 4.04
N SER A 477 7.73 21.23 2.97
CA SER A 477 7.72 19.79 2.77
C SER A 477 7.54 19.44 1.27
N ALA A 478 7.43 18.17 0.92
CA ALA A 478 7.29 17.75 -0.47
C ALA A 478 6.07 18.37 -1.17
N SER A 479 4.91 18.36 -0.51
CA SER A 479 3.67 18.87 -1.10
C SER A 479 3.13 20.14 -0.45
N PHE A 480 3.73 20.68 0.61
CA PHE A 480 3.18 21.84 1.31
C PHE A 480 4.13 23.05 1.33
N TYR A 481 3.51 24.22 1.16
CA TYR A 481 4.16 25.52 1.23
C TYR A 481 3.57 26.33 2.36
N ARG A 482 4.38 27.00 3.16
CA ARG A 482 3.89 28.05 4.06
C ARG A 482 3.73 29.34 3.26
N PHE A 483 2.58 29.99 3.40
CA PHE A 483 2.34 31.27 2.73
C PHE A 483 1.92 32.38 3.70
N GLU A 484 2.16 33.61 3.27
CA GLU A 484 1.56 34.83 3.80
C GLU A 484 1.03 35.66 2.62
N ARG A 485 -0.21 36.13 2.72
CA ARG A 485 -0.85 37.00 1.72
C ARG A 485 -1.84 37.93 2.40
N ASP A 486 -1.67 39.23 2.22
CA ASP A 486 -2.60 40.25 2.73
C ASP A 486 -2.80 40.12 4.27
N GLY A 487 -1.74 39.72 4.99
CA GLY A 487 -1.75 39.47 6.45
C GLY A 487 -2.37 38.13 6.88
N ILE A 488 -2.84 37.31 5.94
CA ILE A 488 -3.35 35.96 6.18
C ILE A 488 -2.21 34.96 6.04
N LYS A 489 -2.11 34.03 7.01
CA LYS A 489 -1.09 32.97 7.03
C LYS A 489 -1.73 31.60 6.90
N GLY A 490 -0.99 30.67 6.29
CA GLY A 490 -1.46 29.30 6.17
C GLY A 490 -0.50 28.40 5.40
N TYR A 491 -1.06 27.28 4.95
CA TYR A 491 -0.39 26.33 4.09
C TYR A 491 -1.06 26.27 2.72
N LEU A 492 -0.28 26.28 1.66
CA LEU A 492 -0.73 25.98 0.31
C LEU A 492 -0.37 24.54 0.00
N ASP A 493 -1.36 23.74 -0.38
CA ASP A 493 -1.14 22.40 -0.93
C ASP A 493 -0.63 22.52 -2.37
N GLY A 494 0.61 22.15 -2.64
CA GLY A 494 1.26 22.23 -3.94
C GLY A 494 0.72 21.27 -4.99
N THR A 495 -0.08 20.26 -4.59
CA THR A 495 -0.74 19.34 -5.54
C THR A 495 -2.12 19.87 -5.94
N SER A 496 -2.90 20.37 -4.97
CA SER A 496 -4.28 20.83 -5.21
C SER A 496 -4.43 22.35 -5.37
N PHE A 497 -3.41 23.12 -5.02
CA PHE A 497 -3.38 24.58 -4.93
C PHE A 497 -4.44 25.19 -4.00
N ASN A 498 -4.95 24.41 -3.04
CA ASN A 498 -5.87 24.90 -2.03
C ASN A 498 -5.10 25.59 -0.89
N GLU A 499 -5.55 26.79 -0.51
CA GLU A 499 -5.09 27.52 0.67
C GLU A 499 -5.78 26.95 1.94
N ILE A 500 -4.98 26.56 2.93
CA ILE A 500 -5.40 26.03 4.23
C ILE A 500 -4.95 27.02 5.31
N MET A 501 -5.88 27.86 5.76
CA MET A 501 -5.60 28.94 6.71
C MET A 501 -5.19 28.40 8.08
N THR A 502 -4.25 29.09 8.75
CA THR A 502 -3.96 28.89 10.18
C THR A 502 -4.52 30.07 10.98
N ASN A 503 -5.14 29.76 12.12
CA ASN A 503 -5.61 30.78 13.06
C ASN A 503 -4.48 31.12 14.04
N ASP A 504 -3.37 31.64 13.54
CA ASP A 504 -2.25 32.11 14.37
C ASP A 504 -2.44 33.57 14.79
#